data_AF-A0A2V9HCL0-F1
#
_entry.id   AF-A0A2V9HCL0-F1
#
_cell.length_a   1.000
_cell.length_b   1.000
_cell.length_c   1.000
_cell.angle_alpha   90.00
_cell.angle_beta   90.00
_cell.angle_gamma   90.00
#
_symmetry.space_group_name_H-M   'P 1'
#
loop_
_entity.id
_entity.type
_entity.pdbx_description
1 polymer ?
#
loop_
_entity_poly.entity_id
_entity_poly.type
_entity_poly.pdbx_seq_one_letter_code
_entity_poly.pdbx_strand_id
1 'polypeptide(L)'
;GLLRIGGTIVGLFLATALFRFLPDNVALQIVLIFVFTLLLRWVGPANYGIFAVAISALVVFLIAITGVSPKEVIWARGINTAAGGALALLAYWVWPTWERTQVSERIAELLDAYRKYFHSLAESYVQNETSTARELDRVRLGARMARTNLEASIDRMGAEPGTTAEQISQLNALLASSHRFVHALIALDAGWLHTAAVPPRAAFRKFATDVEKTLELLAGALRGARVQLKEFPDLREDHHILVQSGDQKIARYALVNVEADRIVNSLNTLREQVLERVQAKNAA
;
A
#
# COMPACT_ATOMS: atom_id res chain seq x y z
N GLY A 1 15.50 -10.69 -9.01
CA GLY A 1 15.99 -11.60 -10.07
C GLY A 1 17.31 -11.14 -10.67
N LEU A 2 17.31 -10.00 -11.37
CA LEU A 2 18.47 -9.48 -12.10
C LEU A 2 19.74 -9.30 -11.25
N LEU A 3 19.65 -8.69 -10.05
CA LEU A 3 20.81 -8.56 -9.15
C LEU A 3 21.39 -9.91 -8.71
N ARG A 4 20.56 -10.96 -8.60
CA ARG A 4 21.02 -12.30 -8.24
C ARG A 4 21.83 -12.92 -9.38
N ILE A 5 21.32 -12.83 -10.61
CA ILE A 5 21.98 -13.34 -11.81
C ILE A 5 23.30 -12.58 -12.05
N GLY A 6 23.24 -11.24 -12.06
CA GLY A 6 24.41 -10.40 -12.24
C GLY A 6 25.46 -10.59 -11.14
N GLY A 7 25.04 -10.65 -9.88
CA GLY A 7 25.93 -10.90 -8.76
C GLY A 7 26.60 -12.28 -8.82
N THR A 8 25.89 -13.32 -9.26
CA THR A 8 26.50 -14.64 -9.45
C THR A 8 27.53 -14.64 -10.59
N ILE A 9 27.23 -14.01 -11.73
CA ILE A 9 28.19 -13.90 -12.84
C ILE A 9 29.45 -13.15 -12.38
N VAL A 10 29.29 -11.99 -11.75
CA VAL A 10 30.41 -11.19 -11.25
C VAL A 10 31.21 -11.94 -10.18
N GLY A 11 30.55 -12.64 -9.26
CA GLY A 11 31.20 -13.48 -8.25
C GLY A 11 31.99 -14.65 -8.84
N LEU A 12 31.46 -15.29 -9.89
CA LEU A 12 32.16 -16.33 -10.64
C LEU A 12 33.40 -15.79 -11.35
N PHE A 13 33.28 -14.65 -12.06
CA PHE A 13 34.41 -13.99 -12.70
C PHE A 13 35.48 -13.58 -11.68
N LEU A 14 35.07 -13.01 -10.56
CA LEU A 14 35.98 -12.59 -9.49
C LEU A 14 36.73 -13.79 -8.90
N ALA A 15 36.03 -14.89 -8.59
CA ALA A 15 36.67 -16.12 -8.12
C ALA A 15 37.66 -16.67 -9.15
N THR A 16 37.26 -16.71 -10.43
CA THR A 16 38.13 -17.18 -11.53
C THR A 16 39.39 -16.34 -11.67
N ALA A 17 39.26 -15.02 -11.63
CA ALA A 17 40.38 -14.09 -11.71
C ALA A 17 41.33 -14.31 -10.52
N LEU A 18 40.79 -14.41 -9.30
CA LEU A 18 41.57 -14.67 -8.11
C LEU A 18 42.33 -16.01 -8.21
N PHE A 19 41.70 -17.09 -8.67
CA PHE A 19 42.38 -18.37 -8.89
C PHE A 19 43.45 -18.32 -9.99
N ARG A 20 43.30 -17.45 -11.00
CA ARG A 20 44.26 -17.35 -12.11
C ARG A 20 45.48 -16.53 -11.75
N PHE A 21 45.31 -15.46 -10.96
CA PHE A 21 46.37 -14.51 -10.65
C PHE A 21 47.05 -14.78 -9.31
N LEU A 22 46.43 -15.56 -8.42
CA LEU A 22 47.00 -15.88 -7.12
C LEU A 22 47.64 -17.27 -7.09
N PRO A 23 48.72 -17.46 -6.31
CA PRO A 23 49.34 -18.76 -6.14
C PRO A 23 48.37 -19.74 -5.47
N ASP A 24 48.45 -21.01 -5.88
CA ASP A 24 47.65 -22.08 -5.29
C ASP A 24 48.20 -22.45 -3.90
N ASN A 25 47.80 -21.66 -2.89
CA ASN A 25 48.20 -21.81 -1.50
C ASN A 25 46.95 -21.92 -0.63
N VAL A 26 46.85 -23.00 0.13
CA VAL A 26 45.75 -23.27 1.07
C VAL A 26 45.56 -22.12 2.06
N ALA A 27 46.65 -21.52 2.55
CA ALA A 27 46.57 -20.38 3.46
C ALA A 27 45.86 -19.17 2.82
N LEU A 28 46.11 -18.94 1.53
CA LEU A 28 45.50 -17.85 0.78
C LEU A 28 44.01 -18.11 0.52
N GLN A 29 43.64 -19.37 0.23
CA GLN A 29 42.23 -19.77 0.09
C GLN A 29 41.46 -19.57 1.40
N ILE A 30 42.05 -19.92 2.56
CA ILE A 30 41.46 -19.69 3.88
C ILE A 30 41.25 -18.18 4.14
N VAL A 31 42.22 -17.34 3.79
CA VAL A 31 42.10 -15.88 3.91
C VAL A 31 40.99 -15.35 3.00
N LEU A 32 40.89 -15.80 1.76
CA LEU A 32 39.82 -15.39 0.84
C LEU A 32 38.44 -15.80 1.36
N ILE A 33 38.29 -17.02 1.87
CA ILE A 33 37.05 -17.48 2.52
C ILE A 33 36.68 -16.58 3.69
N PHE A 34 37.65 -16.25 4.55
CA PHE A 34 37.41 -15.33 5.66
C PHE A 34 36.93 -13.96 5.17
N VAL A 35 37.62 -13.36 4.19
CA VAL A 35 37.26 -12.06 3.62
C VAL A 35 35.87 -12.07 2.99
N PHE A 36 35.54 -13.07 2.17
CA PHE A 36 34.21 -13.16 1.55
C PHE A 36 33.11 -13.44 2.57
N THR A 37 33.39 -14.21 3.62
CA THR A 37 32.45 -14.42 4.73
C THR A 37 32.20 -13.13 5.50
N LEU A 38 33.25 -12.34 5.74
CA LEU A 38 33.15 -11.04 6.41
C LEU A 38 32.39 -10.02 5.56
N LEU A 39 32.66 -9.95 4.25
CA LEU A 39 31.92 -9.14 3.29
C LEU A 39 30.43 -9.51 3.26
N LEU A 40 30.13 -10.81 3.21
CA LEU A 40 28.76 -11.33 3.23
C LEU A 40 28.05 -10.92 4.51
N ARG A 41 28.70 -11.02 5.67
CA ARG A 41 28.11 -10.68 6.97
C ARG A 41 27.94 -9.16 7.17
N TRP A 42 28.92 -8.38 6.74
CA TRP A 42 28.94 -6.94 7.00
C TRP A 42 28.11 -6.15 6.00
N VAL A 43 28.35 -6.36 4.71
CA VAL A 43 27.75 -5.56 3.63
C VAL A 43 26.52 -6.23 3.03
N GLY A 44 26.40 -7.56 3.18
CA GLY A 44 25.30 -8.33 2.60
C GLY A 44 23.89 -7.86 2.98
N PRO A 45 23.60 -7.50 4.25
CA PRO A 45 22.30 -6.97 4.64
C PRO A 45 21.97 -5.60 4.01
N ALA A 46 22.99 -4.81 3.65
CA ALA A 46 22.84 -3.47 3.11
C ALA A 46 22.75 -3.43 1.58
N ASN A 47 23.41 -4.37 0.87
CA ASN A 47 23.38 -4.44 -0.58
C ASN A 47 23.30 -5.88 -1.08
N TYR A 48 22.15 -6.22 -1.66
CA TYR A 48 21.88 -7.57 -2.17
C TYR A 48 22.79 -7.98 -3.34
N GLY A 49 23.30 -7.03 -4.14
CA GLY A 49 24.24 -7.31 -5.22
C GLY A 49 25.59 -7.78 -4.68
N ILE A 50 26.13 -7.05 -3.69
CA ILE A 50 27.38 -7.42 -3.01
C ILE A 50 27.22 -8.76 -2.28
N PHE A 51 26.06 -8.98 -1.63
CA PHE A 51 25.72 -10.27 -1.05
C PHE A 51 25.81 -11.41 -2.08
N ALA A 52 25.16 -11.24 -3.25
CA ALA A 52 25.13 -12.24 -4.31
C ALA A 52 26.52 -12.53 -4.91
N VAL A 53 27.38 -11.51 -5.03
CA VAL A 53 28.79 -11.67 -5.45
C VAL A 53 29.57 -12.46 -4.40
N ALA A 54 29.51 -12.02 -3.14
CA ALA A 54 30.29 -12.60 -2.04
C ALA A 54 29.92 -14.07 -1.79
N ILE A 55 28.63 -14.40 -1.74
CA ILE A 55 28.18 -15.79 -1.55
C ILE A 55 28.54 -16.67 -2.75
N SER A 56 28.55 -16.12 -3.96
CA SER A 56 28.89 -16.89 -5.16
C SER A 56 30.38 -17.23 -5.19
N ALA A 57 31.24 -16.24 -4.90
CA ALA A 57 32.68 -16.44 -4.81
C ALA A 57 33.05 -17.38 -3.64
N LEU A 58 32.45 -17.18 -2.45
CA LEU A 58 32.66 -18.00 -1.26
C LEU A 58 32.40 -19.49 -1.52
N VAL A 59 31.28 -19.82 -2.17
CA VAL A 59 30.94 -21.21 -2.50
C VAL A 59 31.97 -21.83 -3.45
N VAL A 60 32.49 -21.07 -4.42
CA VAL A 60 33.54 -21.56 -5.32
C VAL A 60 34.81 -21.88 -4.53
N PHE A 61 35.23 -21.01 -3.61
CA PHE A 61 36.42 -21.26 -2.77
C PHE A 61 36.22 -22.45 -1.82
N LEU A 62 35.05 -22.58 -1.20
CA LEU A 62 34.75 -23.71 -0.31
C LEU A 62 34.78 -25.04 -1.06
N ILE A 63 34.23 -25.09 -2.27
CA ILE A 63 34.23 -26.32 -3.08
C ILE A 63 35.63 -26.60 -3.65
N ALA A 64 36.39 -25.57 -4.04
CA ALA A 64 37.76 -25.74 -4.51
C ALA A 64 38.68 -26.40 -3.46
N ILE A 65 38.49 -26.09 -2.18
CA ILE A 65 39.22 -26.75 -1.07
C ILE A 65 38.96 -28.26 -1.02
N THR A 66 37.80 -28.72 -1.49
CA THR A 66 37.46 -30.16 -1.53
C THR A 66 38.14 -30.90 -2.69
N GLY A 67 38.94 -30.22 -3.51
CA GLY A 67 39.68 -30.80 -4.63
C GLY A 67 38.91 -30.84 -5.95
N VAL A 68 37.67 -30.33 -5.97
CA VAL A 68 36.87 -30.20 -7.19
C VAL A 68 37.38 -29.02 -8.02
N SER A 69 37.46 -29.20 -9.34
CA SER A 69 37.98 -28.16 -10.21
C SER A 69 37.09 -26.90 -10.17
N PRO A 70 37.65 -25.70 -9.98
CA PRO A 70 36.85 -24.46 -9.94
C PRO A 70 36.02 -24.24 -11.21
N LYS A 71 36.53 -24.68 -12.37
CA LYS A 71 35.86 -24.56 -13.67
C LYS A 71 34.52 -25.31 -13.70
N GLU A 72 34.47 -26.53 -13.17
CA GLU A 72 33.23 -27.33 -13.11
C GLU A 72 32.20 -26.68 -12.18
N VAL A 73 32.66 -26.13 -11.06
CA VAL A 73 31.80 -25.42 -10.09
C VAL A 73 31.20 -24.17 -10.71
N ILE A 74 32.01 -23.37 -11.39
CA ILE A 74 31.58 -22.15 -12.10
C ILE A 74 30.52 -22.50 -13.13
N TRP A 75 30.77 -23.50 -13.98
CA TRP A 75 29.83 -23.90 -15.02
C TRP A 75 28.49 -24.39 -14.44
N ALA A 76 28.54 -25.27 -13.43
CA ALA A 76 27.35 -25.79 -12.76
C ALA A 76 26.52 -24.68 -12.09
N ARG A 77 27.16 -23.69 -11.45
CA ARG A 77 26.45 -22.56 -10.82
C ARG A 77 25.81 -21.62 -11.82
N GLY A 78 26.46 -21.39 -12.97
CA GLY A 78 25.88 -20.62 -14.06
C GLY A 78 24.58 -21.24 -14.56
N ILE A 79 24.61 -22.53 -14.89
CA ILE A 79 23.43 -23.28 -15.36
C ILE A 79 22.32 -23.29 -14.29
N ASN A 80 22.64 -23.63 -13.04
CA ASN A 80 21.63 -23.70 -11.97
C ASN A 80 20.97 -22.35 -11.70
N THR A 81 21.72 -21.25 -11.79
CA THR A 81 21.18 -19.90 -11.61
C THR A 81 20.32 -19.47 -12.79
N ALA A 82 20.73 -19.81 -14.02
CA ALA A 82 19.93 -19.56 -15.21
C ALA A 82 18.62 -20.37 -15.19
N ALA A 83 18.69 -21.66 -14.86
CA ALA A 83 17.52 -22.53 -14.74
C ALA A 83 16.56 -22.06 -13.65
N GLY A 84 17.06 -21.70 -12.46
CA GLY A 84 16.25 -21.13 -11.39
C GLY A 84 15.63 -19.78 -11.76
N GLY A 85 16.36 -18.94 -12.50
CA GLY A 85 15.85 -17.68 -13.03
C GLY A 85 14.73 -17.90 -14.07
N ALA A 86 14.93 -18.85 -14.99
CA ALA A 86 13.93 -19.22 -15.98
C ALA A 86 12.66 -19.80 -15.32
N LEU A 87 12.81 -20.68 -14.33
CA LEU A 87 11.69 -21.19 -13.53
C LEU A 87 10.93 -20.08 -12.81
N ALA A 88 11.64 -19.10 -12.24
CA ALA A 88 10.99 -17.95 -11.60
C ALA A 88 10.23 -17.07 -12.60
N LEU A 89 10.78 -16.86 -13.81
CA LEU A 89 10.09 -16.14 -14.89
C LEU A 89 8.87 -16.91 -15.39
N LEU A 90 8.98 -18.24 -15.55
CA LEU A 90 7.86 -19.10 -15.90
C LEU A 90 6.78 -19.09 -14.80
N ALA A 91 7.16 -19.16 -13.53
CA ALA A 91 6.23 -19.06 -12.42
C ALA A 91 5.51 -17.70 -12.39
N TYR A 92 6.24 -16.61 -12.64
CA TYR A 92 5.65 -15.28 -12.77
C TYR A 92 4.68 -15.18 -13.96
N TRP A 93 5.00 -15.85 -15.07
CA TRP A 93 4.14 -15.87 -16.26
C TRP A 93 2.88 -16.73 -16.05
N VAL A 94 3.01 -17.86 -15.36
CA VAL A 94 1.89 -18.79 -15.06
C VAL A 94 0.99 -18.25 -13.94
N TRP A 95 1.54 -17.50 -12.98
CA TRP A 95 0.80 -16.80 -11.93
C TRP A 95 0.91 -15.28 -12.07
N PRO A 96 0.11 -14.67 -12.96
CA PRO A 96 -0.03 -13.24 -13.06
C PRO A 96 -0.79 -12.68 -11.84
N THR A 97 -0.17 -12.63 -10.66
CA THR A 97 -0.71 -11.89 -9.50
C THR A 97 -0.41 -10.41 -9.67
N TRP A 98 -0.97 -9.79 -10.71
CA TRP A 98 -0.79 -8.36 -10.98
C TRP A 98 -1.44 -7.55 -9.86
N GLU A 99 -0.68 -6.70 -9.18
CA GLU A 99 -1.19 -5.80 -8.15
C GLU A 99 -2.31 -4.92 -8.71
N ARG A 100 -2.32 -4.65 -10.02
CA ARG A 100 -3.43 -4.01 -10.76
C ARG A 100 -4.81 -4.54 -10.43
N THR A 101 -4.94 -5.85 -10.19
CA THR A 101 -6.23 -6.45 -9.81
C THR A 101 -6.59 -6.16 -8.35
N GLN A 102 -5.57 -6.02 -7.50
CA GLN A 102 -5.72 -5.78 -6.06
C GLN A 102 -5.90 -4.30 -5.70
N VAL A 103 -5.40 -3.34 -6.47
CA VAL A 103 -5.50 -1.90 -6.12
C VAL A 103 -6.95 -1.46 -5.92
N SER A 104 -7.90 -1.98 -6.73
CA SER A 104 -9.32 -1.63 -6.56
C SER A 104 -9.88 -2.16 -5.23
N GLU A 105 -9.48 -3.37 -4.82
CA GLU A 105 -9.83 -3.92 -3.52
C GLU A 105 -9.18 -3.11 -2.39
N ARG A 106 -7.91 -2.70 -2.51
CA ARG A 106 -7.25 -1.86 -1.50
C ARG A 106 -7.93 -0.51 -1.30
N ILE A 107 -8.45 0.09 -2.37
CA ILE A 107 -9.26 1.31 -2.26
C ILE A 107 -10.59 0.99 -1.56
N ALA A 108 -11.25 -0.12 -1.90
CA ALA A 108 -12.50 -0.52 -1.24
C ALA A 108 -12.30 -0.77 0.27
N GLU A 109 -11.22 -1.46 0.66
CA GLU A 109 -10.81 -1.67 2.06
C GLU A 109 -10.57 -0.34 2.79
N LEU A 110 -9.96 0.65 2.12
CA LEU A 110 -9.78 2.00 2.67
C LEU A 110 -11.13 2.68 2.93
N LEU A 111 -12.04 2.66 1.95
CA LEU A 111 -13.37 3.26 2.09
C LEU A 111 -14.19 2.57 3.19
N ASP A 112 -14.09 1.25 3.33
CA ASP A 112 -14.73 0.51 4.42
C ASP A 112 -14.16 0.88 5.80
N ALA A 113 -12.84 1.04 5.91
CA ALA A 113 -12.21 1.47 7.15
C ALA A 113 -12.63 2.90 7.53
N TYR A 114 -12.72 3.78 6.53
CA TYR A 114 -13.20 5.16 6.68
C TYR A 114 -14.69 5.20 7.06
N ARG A 115 -15.52 4.33 6.49
CA ARG A 115 -16.93 4.17 6.86
C ARG A 115 -17.08 3.73 8.31
N LYS A 116 -16.32 2.73 8.76
CA LYS A 116 -16.32 2.28 10.17
C LYS A 116 -15.90 3.38 11.14
N TYR A 117 -14.88 4.15 10.77
CA TYR A 117 -14.43 5.28 11.59
C TYR A 117 -15.51 6.37 11.65
N PHE A 118 -16.08 6.77 10.51
CA PHE A 118 -17.19 7.72 10.46
C PHE A 118 -18.43 7.24 11.24
N HIS A 119 -18.76 5.95 11.16
CA HIS A 119 -19.90 5.37 11.86
C HIS A 119 -19.76 5.50 13.38
N SER A 120 -18.63 5.04 13.93
CA SER A 120 -18.34 5.16 15.36
C SER A 120 -18.35 6.62 15.82
N LEU A 121 -17.84 7.51 14.97
CA LEU A 121 -17.90 8.95 15.19
C LEU A 121 -19.39 9.37 15.26
N ALA A 122 -20.14 9.23 14.17
CA ALA A 122 -21.52 9.68 14.06
C ALA A 122 -22.43 9.12 15.17
N GLU A 123 -22.23 7.86 15.57
CA GLU A 123 -22.97 7.23 16.67
C GLU A 123 -22.70 7.91 18.01
N SER A 124 -21.43 8.19 18.35
CA SER A 124 -21.03 8.95 19.54
C SER A 124 -21.68 10.34 19.60
N TYR A 125 -21.74 11.03 18.46
CA TYR A 125 -22.43 12.33 18.37
C TYR A 125 -23.94 12.22 18.57
N VAL A 126 -24.55 11.16 18.04
CA VAL A 126 -26.01 10.97 18.06
C VAL A 126 -26.51 10.48 19.41
N GLN A 127 -25.78 9.59 20.07
CA GLN A 127 -26.16 9.03 21.36
C GLN A 127 -25.73 9.94 22.53
N ASN A 128 -24.88 10.95 22.28
CA ASN A 128 -24.19 11.75 23.31
C ASN A 128 -23.42 10.86 24.32
N GLU A 129 -23.15 9.62 23.95
CA GLU A 129 -22.30 8.70 24.69
C GLU A 129 -20.93 8.69 24.04
N THR A 130 -19.88 8.82 24.85
CA THR A 130 -18.52 8.66 24.36
C THR A 130 -18.37 7.20 23.95
N SER A 131 -18.16 6.92 22.65
CA SER A 131 -17.66 5.60 22.23
C SER A 131 -16.49 5.23 23.13
N THR A 132 -16.43 3.96 23.55
CA THR A 132 -15.33 3.51 24.42
C THR A 132 -14.02 3.90 23.77
N ALA A 133 -13.12 4.59 24.48
CA ALA A 133 -11.86 5.11 23.90
C ALA A 133 -11.09 4.03 23.11
N ARG A 134 -11.17 2.77 23.57
CA ARG A 134 -10.60 1.60 22.89
C ARG A 134 -11.20 1.29 21.52
N GLU A 135 -12.51 1.46 21.36
CA GLU A 135 -13.20 1.20 20.08
C GLU A 135 -12.86 2.28 19.06
N LEU A 136 -12.87 3.55 19.48
CA LEU A 136 -12.47 4.67 18.64
C LEU A 136 -11.00 4.55 18.20
N ASP A 137 -10.10 4.18 19.11
CA ASP A 137 -8.70 3.93 18.77
C ASP A 137 -8.54 2.76 17.79
N ARG A 138 -9.35 1.70 17.92
CA ARG A 138 -9.32 0.56 17.00
C ARG A 138 -9.72 0.97 15.58
N VAL A 139 -10.78 1.76 15.41
CA VAL A 139 -11.21 2.22 14.08
C VAL A 139 -10.24 3.24 13.49
N ARG A 140 -9.64 4.12 14.29
CA ARG A 140 -8.57 5.03 13.86
C ARG A 140 -7.33 4.26 13.37
N LEU A 141 -6.90 3.25 14.11
CA LEU A 141 -5.78 2.39 13.70
C LEU A 141 -6.12 1.62 12.41
N GLY A 142 -7.33 1.09 12.31
CA GLY A 142 -7.82 0.44 11.09
C GLY A 142 -7.75 1.35 9.86
N ALA A 143 -8.23 2.59 9.98
CA ALA A 143 -8.18 3.59 8.92
C ALA A 143 -6.73 3.96 8.52
N ARG A 144 -5.82 4.09 9.49
CA ARG A 144 -4.39 4.35 9.23
C ARG A 144 -3.72 3.17 8.51
N MET A 145 -3.95 1.95 8.97
CA MET A 145 -3.40 0.73 8.35
C MET A 145 -3.91 0.57 6.91
N ALA A 146 -5.20 0.74 6.65
CA ALA A 146 -5.76 0.65 5.30
C ALA A 146 -5.14 1.68 4.36
N ARG A 147 -4.90 2.91 4.85
CA ARG A 147 -4.22 3.97 4.09
C ARG A 147 -2.79 3.60 3.74
N THR A 148 -1.99 3.16 4.71
CA THR A 148 -0.60 2.74 4.48
C THR A 148 -0.52 1.53 3.55
N ASN A 149 -1.47 0.60 3.64
CA ASN A 149 -1.55 -0.55 2.74
C ASN A 149 -1.86 -0.12 1.30
N LEU A 150 -2.75 0.86 1.11
CA LEU A 150 -3.05 1.42 -0.22
C LEU A 150 -1.84 2.18 -0.79
N GLU A 151 -1.17 3.03 0.01
CA GLU A 151 0.05 3.74 -0.41
C GLU A 151 1.12 2.76 -0.90
N ALA A 152 1.41 1.71 -0.11
CA ALA A 152 2.37 0.69 -0.49
C ALA A 152 1.93 -0.09 -1.74
N SER A 153 0.62 -0.25 -1.96
CA SER A 153 0.08 -0.91 -3.16
C SER A 153 0.26 -0.04 -4.41
N ILE A 154 0.04 1.28 -4.30
CA ILE A 154 0.28 2.24 -5.38
C ILE A 154 1.78 2.27 -5.74
N ASP A 155 2.66 2.32 -4.74
CA ASP A 155 4.11 2.30 -4.95
C ASP A 155 4.58 1.02 -5.68
N ARG A 156 4.06 -0.15 -5.27
CA ARG A 156 4.34 -1.42 -5.95
C ARG A 156 3.81 -1.42 -7.38
N MET A 157 2.59 -0.95 -7.60
CA MET A 157 1.99 -0.86 -8.94
C MET A 157 2.80 0.05 -9.87
N GLY A 158 3.40 1.12 -9.33
CA GLY A 158 4.29 2.02 -10.08
C GLY A 158 5.58 1.35 -10.56
N ALA A 159 6.04 0.29 -9.89
CA ALA A 159 7.20 -0.50 -10.28
C ALA A 159 6.86 -1.66 -11.24
N GLU A 160 5.57 -1.92 -11.51
CA GLU A 160 5.14 -2.99 -12.43
C GLU A 160 5.31 -2.58 -13.90
N PRO A 161 5.82 -3.47 -14.76
CA PRO A 161 5.92 -3.21 -16.19
C PRO A 161 4.53 -3.02 -16.81
N GLY A 162 4.40 -1.99 -17.64
CA GLY A 162 3.15 -1.62 -18.32
C GLY A 162 2.30 -0.56 -17.61
N THR A 163 2.67 -0.14 -16.39
CA THR A 163 1.96 0.93 -15.65
C THR A 163 2.27 2.30 -16.22
N THR A 164 1.21 3.04 -16.55
CA THR A 164 1.35 4.38 -17.12
C THR A 164 1.43 5.43 -16.01
N ALA A 165 2.14 6.53 -16.28
CA ALA A 165 2.22 7.65 -15.34
C ALA A 165 0.84 8.25 -15.03
N GLU A 166 -0.09 8.22 -16.00
CA GLU A 166 -1.46 8.67 -15.82
C GLU A 166 -2.24 7.82 -14.82
N GLN A 167 -2.13 6.49 -14.89
CA GLN A 167 -2.77 5.58 -13.92
C GLN A 167 -2.31 5.85 -12.48
N ILE A 168 -1.02 6.12 -12.29
CA ILE A 168 -0.46 6.47 -10.98
C ILE A 168 -0.94 7.86 -10.54
N SER A 169 -1.01 8.83 -11.45
CA SER A 169 -1.54 10.17 -11.15
C SER A 169 -3.01 10.11 -10.68
N GLN A 170 -3.86 9.32 -11.35
CA GLN A 170 -5.26 9.10 -10.96
C GLN A 170 -5.38 8.47 -9.56
N LEU A 171 -4.54 7.47 -9.25
CA LEU A 171 -4.52 6.83 -7.93
C LEU A 171 -4.07 7.80 -6.83
N ASN A 172 -3.06 8.62 -7.10
CA ASN A 172 -2.60 9.65 -6.17
C ASN A 172 -3.66 10.74 -5.96
N ALA A 173 -4.40 11.13 -7.02
CA ALA A 173 -5.51 12.07 -6.91
C ALA A 173 -6.68 11.50 -6.08
N LEU A 174 -6.95 10.20 -6.19
CA LEU A 174 -7.93 9.50 -5.36
C LEU A 174 -7.47 9.47 -3.90
N LEU A 175 -6.22 9.11 -3.65
CA LEU A 175 -5.63 9.11 -2.29
C LEU A 175 -5.65 10.51 -1.67
N ALA A 176 -5.38 11.56 -2.44
CA ALA A 176 -5.48 12.93 -1.96
C ALA A 176 -6.92 13.32 -1.61
N SER A 177 -7.90 12.88 -2.40
CA SER A 177 -9.32 13.13 -2.13
C SER A 177 -9.81 12.37 -0.90
N SER A 178 -9.37 11.13 -0.71
CA SER A 178 -9.63 10.35 0.50
C SER A 178 -8.96 10.95 1.73
N HIS A 179 -7.79 11.58 1.57
CA HIS A 179 -7.11 12.29 2.65
C HIS A 179 -7.91 13.50 3.15
N ARG A 180 -8.55 14.24 2.24
CA ARG A 180 -9.46 15.34 2.64
C ARG A 180 -10.63 14.84 3.47
N PHE A 181 -11.21 13.69 3.11
CA PHE A 181 -12.28 13.06 3.87
C PHE A 181 -11.82 12.71 5.30
N VAL A 182 -10.72 11.96 5.46
CA VAL A 182 -10.28 11.53 6.80
C VAL A 182 -9.83 12.70 7.68
N HIS A 183 -9.30 13.78 7.10
CA HIS A 183 -9.01 15.00 7.86
C HIS A 183 -10.27 15.65 8.45
N ALA A 184 -11.39 15.64 7.72
CA ALA A 184 -12.65 16.13 8.26
C ALA A 184 -13.14 15.27 9.44
N LEU A 185 -12.97 13.94 9.36
CA LEU A 185 -13.26 13.03 10.48
C LEU A 185 -12.36 13.32 11.69
N ILE A 186 -11.06 13.50 11.48
CA ILE A 186 -10.10 13.85 12.56
C ILE A 186 -10.47 15.19 13.21
N ALA A 187 -10.88 16.19 12.42
CA ALA A 187 -11.30 17.48 12.93
C ALA A 187 -12.60 17.40 13.76
N LEU A 188 -13.59 16.60 13.31
CA LEU A 188 -14.80 16.31 14.08
C LEU A 188 -14.46 15.64 15.41
N ASP A 189 -13.64 14.58 15.35
CA ASP A 189 -13.21 13.80 16.51
C ASP A 189 -12.49 14.66 17.56
N ALA A 190 -11.47 15.42 17.13
CA ALA A 190 -10.76 16.35 18.01
C ALA A 190 -11.69 17.44 18.56
N GLY A 191 -12.56 18.00 17.72
CA GLY A 191 -13.46 19.07 18.13
C GLY A 191 -14.53 18.61 19.12
N TRP A 192 -14.87 17.31 19.16
CA TRP A 192 -15.81 16.79 20.16
C TRP A 192 -15.27 16.80 21.58
N LEU A 193 -13.96 16.67 21.77
CA LEU A 193 -13.29 16.82 23.06
C LEU A 193 -13.32 18.26 23.57
N HIS A 194 -13.43 19.24 22.66
CA HIS A 194 -13.31 20.67 22.98
C HIS A 194 -14.64 21.43 22.91
N THR A 195 -15.75 20.75 22.61
CA THR A 195 -17.08 21.37 22.47
C THR A 195 -18.10 20.69 23.37
N ALA A 196 -18.94 21.49 24.03
CA ALA A 196 -20.01 20.99 24.89
C ALA A 196 -21.01 20.14 24.10
N ALA A 197 -21.47 19.02 24.68
CA ALA A 197 -22.47 18.16 24.05
C ALA A 197 -23.74 18.94 23.68
N VAL A 198 -24.32 18.60 22.53
CA VAL A 198 -25.51 19.27 21.98
C VAL A 198 -26.55 18.23 21.61
N PRO A 199 -27.85 18.57 21.62
CA PRO A 199 -28.87 17.68 21.13
C PRO A 199 -28.61 17.27 19.68
N PRO A 200 -28.71 15.98 19.34
CA PRO A 200 -28.50 15.51 17.98
C PRO A 200 -29.61 16.02 17.06
N ARG A 201 -29.23 16.49 15.87
CA ARG A 201 -30.15 17.01 14.86
C ARG A 201 -30.62 15.88 13.97
N ALA A 202 -31.93 15.81 13.66
CA ALA A 202 -32.47 14.80 12.74
C ALA A 202 -31.78 14.87 11.35
N ALA A 203 -31.48 16.09 10.88
CA ALA A 203 -30.72 16.31 9.66
C ALA A 203 -29.31 15.68 9.69
N PHE A 204 -28.64 15.70 10.85
CA PHE A 204 -27.32 15.05 10.97
C PHE A 204 -27.42 13.53 10.86
N ARG A 205 -28.46 12.93 11.45
CA ARG A 205 -28.68 11.48 11.34
C ARG A 205 -28.93 11.05 9.89
N LYS A 206 -29.71 11.84 9.14
CA LYS A 206 -29.94 11.63 7.70
C LYS A 206 -28.64 11.75 6.91
N PHE A 207 -27.93 12.86 7.08
CA PHE A 207 -26.62 13.09 6.46
C PHE A 207 -25.62 11.96 6.74
N ALA A 208 -25.51 11.52 8.00
CA ALA A 208 -24.59 10.44 8.37
C ALA A 208 -24.94 9.12 7.69
N THR A 209 -26.23 8.78 7.62
CA THR A 209 -26.72 7.58 6.92
C THR A 209 -26.34 7.61 5.44
N ASP A 210 -26.49 8.77 4.79
CA ASP A 210 -26.25 8.93 3.37
C ASP A 210 -24.74 8.98 3.03
N VAL A 211 -23.92 9.52 3.94
CA VAL A 211 -22.45 9.42 3.88
C VAL A 211 -22.00 7.96 3.96
N GLU A 212 -22.52 7.19 4.91
CA GLU A 212 -22.21 5.77 5.01
C GLU A 212 -22.65 4.99 3.77
N LYS A 213 -23.84 5.30 3.25
CA LYS A 213 -24.35 4.68 2.02
C LYS A 213 -23.48 5.01 0.82
N THR A 214 -23.02 6.25 0.70
CA THR A 214 -22.10 6.67 -0.37
C THR A 214 -20.81 5.87 -0.32
N LEU A 215 -20.18 5.76 0.86
CA LEU A 215 -18.95 4.97 1.04
C LEU A 215 -19.16 3.48 0.71
N GLU A 216 -20.28 2.89 1.13
CA GLU A 216 -20.65 1.51 0.80
C GLU A 216 -20.80 1.30 -0.71
N LEU A 217 -21.51 2.20 -1.40
CA LEU A 217 -21.70 2.13 -2.86
C LEU A 217 -20.38 2.28 -3.61
N LEU A 218 -19.49 3.18 -3.18
CA LEU A 218 -18.17 3.33 -3.79
C LEU A 218 -17.30 2.08 -3.61
N ALA A 219 -17.27 1.51 -2.40
CA ALA A 219 -16.56 0.27 -2.12
C ALA A 219 -17.14 -0.90 -2.94
N GLY A 220 -18.47 -0.97 -3.06
CA GLY A 220 -19.16 -1.94 -3.90
C GLY A 220 -18.80 -1.81 -5.38
N ALA A 221 -18.78 -0.59 -5.92
CA ALA A 221 -18.42 -0.33 -7.31
C ALA A 221 -16.98 -0.79 -7.63
N LEU A 222 -16.03 -0.53 -6.72
CA LEU A 222 -14.63 -0.98 -6.84
C LEU A 222 -14.49 -2.51 -6.83
N ARG A 223 -15.41 -3.21 -6.15
CA ARG A 223 -15.51 -4.67 -6.10
C ARG A 223 -16.31 -5.27 -7.27
N GLY A 224 -16.76 -4.45 -8.22
CA GLY A 224 -17.49 -4.88 -9.41
C GLY A 224 -19.01 -4.94 -9.25
N ALA A 225 -19.58 -4.41 -8.14
CA ALA A 225 -21.02 -4.22 -8.04
C ALA A 225 -21.49 -3.19 -9.08
N ARG A 226 -22.63 -3.45 -9.71
CA ARG A 226 -23.19 -2.57 -10.73
C ARG A 226 -24.00 -1.46 -10.05
N VAL A 227 -23.33 -0.35 -9.76
CA VAL A 227 -23.94 0.81 -9.09
C VAL A 227 -24.35 1.86 -10.12
N GLN A 228 -25.62 2.29 -10.09
CA GLN A 228 -26.12 3.39 -10.94
C GLN A 228 -25.95 4.74 -10.23
N LEU A 229 -25.72 5.80 -11.01
CA LEU A 229 -25.60 7.18 -10.50
C LEU A 229 -26.78 7.62 -9.62
N LYS A 230 -28.00 7.18 -9.96
CA LYS A 230 -29.23 7.47 -9.21
C LYS A 230 -29.33 6.81 -7.83
N GLU A 231 -28.47 5.84 -7.53
CA GLU A 231 -28.45 5.16 -6.23
C GLU A 231 -27.66 5.95 -5.18
N PHE A 232 -26.81 6.89 -5.63
CA PHE A 232 -26.07 7.75 -4.71
C PHE A 232 -27.00 8.81 -4.10
N PRO A 233 -26.99 8.95 -2.77
CA PRO A 233 -27.67 10.06 -2.11
C PRO A 233 -27.13 11.43 -2.55
N ASP A 234 -27.97 12.46 -2.43
CA ASP A 234 -27.54 13.84 -2.64
C ASP A 234 -26.99 14.43 -1.33
N LEU A 235 -25.70 14.18 -1.11
CA LEU A 235 -24.98 14.71 0.05
C LEU A 235 -24.96 16.25 0.10
N ARG A 236 -25.09 16.92 -1.05
CA ARG A 236 -25.11 18.38 -1.10
C ARG A 236 -26.43 18.91 -0.53
N GLU A 237 -27.54 18.29 -0.90
CA GLU A 237 -28.85 18.62 -0.35
C GLU A 237 -28.91 18.31 1.16
N ASP A 238 -28.42 17.15 1.59
CA ASP A 238 -28.35 16.81 3.02
C ASP A 238 -27.54 17.85 3.81
N HIS A 239 -26.43 18.35 3.25
CA HIS A 239 -25.64 19.41 3.85
C HIS A 239 -26.39 20.73 3.94
N HIS A 240 -27.13 21.12 2.89
CA HIS A 240 -27.98 22.31 2.92
C HIS A 240 -29.03 22.24 4.04
N ILE A 241 -29.71 21.10 4.16
CA ILE A 241 -30.69 20.86 5.23
C ILE A 241 -29.99 20.88 6.60
N LEU A 242 -28.82 20.26 6.73
CA LEU A 242 -28.04 20.24 7.97
C LEU A 242 -27.64 21.64 8.42
N VAL A 243 -27.18 22.50 7.51
CA VAL A 243 -26.79 23.88 7.84
C VAL A 243 -27.97 24.70 8.36
N GLN A 244 -29.17 24.45 7.85
CA GLN A 244 -30.40 25.13 8.26
C GLN A 244 -30.98 24.61 9.58
N SER A 245 -30.59 23.41 10.02
CA SER A 245 -31.24 22.71 11.15
C SER A 245 -30.64 23.02 12.53
N GLY A 246 -29.76 24.03 12.68
CA GLY A 246 -29.11 24.34 13.96
C GLY A 246 -28.60 25.78 14.08
N ASP A 247 -28.47 26.27 15.32
CA ASP A 247 -27.92 27.61 15.60
C ASP A 247 -26.41 27.63 15.34
N GLN A 248 -25.98 28.42 14.36
CA GLN A 248 -24.57 28.59 13.98
C GLN A 248 -23.72 29.22 15.08
N LYS A 249 -24.33 29.86 16.09
CA LYS A 249 -23.61 30.40 17.26
C LYS A 249 -23.11 29.29 18.18
N ILE A 250 -23.67 28.09 18.10
CA ILE A 250 -23.24 26.95 18.90
C ILE A 250 -22.01 26.32 18.21
N ALA A 251 -20.86 26.43 18.87
CA ALA A 251 -19.57 25.99 18.32
C ALA A 251 -19.58 24.55 17.77
N ARG A 252 -20.30 23.62 18.44
CA ARG A 252 -20.40 22.23 17.98
C ARG A 252 -21.21 22.08 16.68
N TYR A 253 -22.27 22.86 16.49
CA TYR A 253 -23.02 22.85 15.23
C TYR A 253 -22.23 23.52 14.10
N ALA A 254 -21.52 24.61 14.39
CA ALA A 254 -20.64 25.26 13.42
C ALA A 254 -19.54 24.32 12.93
N LEU A 255 -18.84 23.64 13.85
CA LEU A 255 -17.83 22.63 13.51
C LEU A 255 -18.41 21.53 12.62
N VAL A 256 -19.55 20.94 13.02
CA VAL A 256 -20.20 19.88 12.24
C VAL A 256 -20.55 20.36 10.84
N ASN A 257 -21.06 21.58 10.69
CA ASN A 257 -21.43 22.14 9.38
C ASN A 257 -20.21 22.35 8.46
N VAL A 258 -19.08 22.80 9.01
CA VAL A 258 -17.82 23.03 8.27
C VAL A 258 -17.20 21.71 7.83
N GLU A 259 -17.10 20.74 8.73
CA GLU A 259 -16.49 19.45 8.39
C GLU A 259 -17.43 18.60 7.52
N ALA A 260 -18.76 18.74 7.66
CA ALA A 260 -19.72 18.14 6.73
C ALA A 260 -19.53 18.65 5.29
N ASP A 261 -19.27 19.95 5.08
CA ASP A 261 -18.98 20.46 3.73
C ASP A 261 -17.73 19.80 3.11
N ARG A 262 -16.66 19.65 3.90
CA ARG A 262 -15.43 18.95 3.47
C ARG A 262 -15.69 17.49 3.16
N ILE A 263 -16.53 16.82 3.95
CA ILE A 263 -16.98 15.44 3.69
C ILE A 263 -17.71 15.38 2.35
N VAL A 264 -18.68 16.25 2.09
CA VAL A 264 -19.46 16.26 0.84
C VAL A 264 -18.56 16.49 -0.37
N ASN A 265 -17.69 17.51 -0.30
CA ASN A 265 -16.76 17.83 -1.37
C ASN A 265 -15.83 16.65 -1.68
N SER A 266 -15.24 16.04 -0.64
CA SER A 266 -14.33 14.91 -0.82
C SER A 266 -15.04 13.66 -1.37
N LEU A 267 -16.24 13.33 -0.89
CA LEU A 267 -17.00 12.17 -1.37
C LEU A 267 -17.54 12.35 -2.79
N ASN A 268 -17.98 13.55 -3.17
CA ASN A 268 -18.41 13.82 -4.54
C ASN A 268 -17.24 13.69 -5.52
N THR A 269 -16.06 14.23 -5.18
CA THR A 269 -14.85 14.03 -6.00
C THR A 269 -14.45 12.56 -6.06
N LEU A 270 -14.46 11.84 -4.92
CA LEU A 270 -14.15 10.41 -4.90
C LEU A 270 -15.12 9.59 -5.75
N ARG A 271 -16.41 9.96 -5.75
CA ARG A 271 -17.42 9.30 -6.59
C ARG A 271 -17.09 9.41 -8.06
N GLU A 272 -16.78 10.61 -8.54
CA GLU A 272 -16.37 10.82 -9.94
C GLU A 272 -15.14 9.97 -10.29
N GLN A 273 -14.08 10.07 -9.47
CA GLN A 273 -12.82 9.34 -9.69
C GLN A 273 -12.99 7.81 -9.68
N VAL A 274 -13.81 7.28 -8.76
CA VAL A 274 -14.10 5.84 -8.68
C VAL A 274 -14.90 5.38 -9.90
N LEU A 275 -15.92 6.12 -10.31
CA LEU A 275 -16.76 5.75 -11.45
C LEU A 275 -15.99 5.80 -12.76
N GLU A 276 -15.17 6.83 -12.99
CA GLU A 276 -14.28 6.91 -14.16
C GLU A 276 -13.34 5.70 -14.23
N ARG A 277 -12.75 5.32 -13.09
CA ARG A 277 -11.86 4.16 -13.00
C ARG A 277 -12.59 2.84 -13.30
N VAL A 278 -13.77 2.64 -12.73
CA VAL A 278 -14.56 1.42 -12.94
C VAL A 278 -14.99 1.33 -14.42
N GLN A 279 -15.35 2.44 -15.04
CA GLN A 279 -15.66 2.49 -16.48
C GLN A 279 -14.44 2.16 -17.34
N ALA A 280 -13.28 2.76 -17.05
CA ALA A 280 -12.02 2.49 -17.76
C ALA A 280 -11.61 1.01 -17.65
N LYS A 281 -11.81 0.39 -16.48
CA LYS A 281 -11.54 -1.04 -16.26
C LYS A 281 -12.50 -1.95 -17.04
N ASN A 282 -13.76 -1.57 -17.19
CA ASN A 282 -14.74 -2.35 -17.96
C ASN A 282 -14.56 -2.23 -19.48
N ALA A 283 -13.84 -1.21 -19.95
CA ALA A 283 -13.58 -0.95 -21.37
C ALA A 283 -12.26 -1.58 -21.88
N ALA A 284 -11.37 -2.00 -20.98
CA ALA A 284 -10.07 -2.60 -21.27
C ALA A 284 -10.12 -4.14 -21.19
#